data_AF-A0A920W5T1-F1
#
_entry.id   AF-A0A920W5T1-F1
#
_cell.length_a   1.000
_cell.length_b   1.000
_cell.length_c   1.000
_cell.angle_alpha   90.00
_cell.angle_beta   90.00
_cell.angle_gamma   90.00
#
_symmetry.space_group_name_H-M   'P 1'
#
loop_
_entity.id
_entity.type
_entity.pdbx_description
1 polymer ?
#
loop_
_entity_poly.entity_id
_entity_poly.type
_entity_poly.pdbx_seq_one_letter_code
_entity_poly.pdbx_strand_id
1 'polypeptide(L)'
;MDIFSAIVIVVPLISEIGAAYEIDPVHLGIIFIANLELGYLTPPVGLNLFLASYRFNRPLLDVYRASLPFLIILGIGVLLITYVPWLTLGLLEMIGRQ
;
A
#
# COMPACT_ATOMS: atom_id res chain seq x y z
N MET A 1 9.17 5.96 10.18
CA MET A 1 9.40 6.47 8.82
C MET A 1 8.06 6.88 8.27
N ASP A 2 7.85 8.17 8.00
CA ASP A 2 6.63 8.65 7.35
C ASP A 2 6.59 8.18 5.87
N ILE A 3 5.42 8.26 5.21
CA ILE A 3 5.22 7.73 3.84
C ILE A 3 6.19 8.40 2.86
N PHE A 4 6.41 9.71 2.99
CA PHE A 4 7.31 10.44 2.10
C PHE A 4 8.75 9.97 2.25
N SER A 5 9.23 9.83 3.49
CA SER A 5 10.56 9.29 3.75
C SER A 5 10.73 7.87 3.19
N ALA A 6 9.71 7.01 3.33
CA ALA A 6 9.75 5.65 2.79
C ALA A 6 9.83 5.64 1.27
N ILE A 7 9.02 6.46 0.59
CA ILE A 7 9.03 6.58 -0.86
C ILE A 7 10.40 7.05 -1.35
N VAL A 8 10.93 8.14 -0.79
CA VAL A 8 12.20 8.74 -1.26
C VAL A 8 13.38 7.78 -1.11
N ILE A 9 13.41 6.97 -0.05
CA ILE A 9 14.51 6.05 0.23
C ILE A 9 14.34 4.73 -0.55
N VAL A 10 13.13 4.18 -0.59
CA VAL A 10 12.90 2.79 -1.02
C VAL A 10 12.54 2.71 -2.51
N VAL A 11 11.85 3.70 -3.09
CA VAL A 11 11.46 3.65 -4.52
C VAL A 11 12.64 3.50 -5.47
N PRO A 12 13.77 4.24 -5.31
CA PRO A 12 14.92 4.03 -6.18
C PRO A 12 15.42 2.57 -6.13
N LEU A 13 15.47 1.97 -4.93
CA LEU A 13 15.90 0.59 -4.76
C LEU A 13 14.94 -0.40 -5.44
N ILE A 14 13.63 -0.26 -5.25
CA ILE A 14 12.65 -1.17 -5.85
C ILE A 14 12.57 -0.98 -7.37
N SER A 15 12.74 0.25 -7.88
CA SER A 15 12.76 0.54 -9.32
C SER A 15 13.92 -0.17 -10.02
N GLU A 16 15.13 -0.13 -9.46
CA GLU A 16 16.29 -0.84 -10.02
C GLU A 16 16.07 -2.36 -10.02
N ILE A 17 15.46 -2.91 -8.96
CA ILE A 17 15.10 -4.32 -8.89
C ILE A 17 14.04 -4.66 -9.94
N GLY A 18 13.00 -3.84 -10.08
CA GLY A 18 11.94 -4.01 -11.07
C GLY A 18 12.48 -4.05 -12.49
N ALA A 19 13.39 -3.13 -12.82
CA ALA A 19 14.06 -3.09 -14.11
C ALA A 19 14.88 -4.38 -14.38
N ALA A 20 15.55 -4.92 -13.36
CA ALA A 20 16.32 -6.16 -13.50
C ALA A 20 15.45 -7.41 -13.76
N TYR A 21 14.18 -7.39 -13.34
CA TYR A 21 13.21 -8.47 -13.57
C TYR A 21 12.19 -8.15 -14.68
N GLU A 22 12.41 -7.09 -15.47
CA GLU A 22 11.51 -6.64 -16.54
C GLU A 22 10.07 -6.39 -16.07
N ILE A 23 9.90 -5.98 -14.82
CA ILE A 23 8.59 -5.63 -14.24
C ILE A 23 8.24 -4.18 -14.59
N ASP A 24 7.00 -3.95 -14.99
CA ASP A 24 6.50 -2.60 -15.25
C ASP A 24 6.63 -1.72 -13.98
N PRO A 25 7.31 -0.55 -14.08
CA PRO A 25 7.58 0.30 -12.93
C PRO A 25 6.32 0.92 -12.31
N VAL A 26 5.26 1.11 -13.10
CA VAL A 26 3.97 1.62 -12.61
C VAL A 26 3.29 0.55 -11.77
N HIS A 27 3.24 -0.69 -12.25
CA HIS A 27 2.68 -1.81 -11.49
C HIS A 27 3.37 -1.97 -10.13
N LEU A 28 4.70 -1.98 -10.15
CA LEU A 28 5.53 -2.13 -8.96
C LEU A 28 5.41 -0.92 -8.00
N GLY A 29 5.27 0.29 -8.52
CA GLY A 29 4.93 1.48 -7.73
C GLY A 29 3.57 1.38 -7.04
N ILE A 30 2.54 0.87 -7.74
CA ILE A 30 1.21 0.65 -7.18
C ILE A 30 1.25 -0.39 -6.05
N ILE A 31 1.91 -1.52 -6.27
CA ILE A 31 2.08 -2.56 -5.24
C ILE A 31 2.79 -1.97 -4.00
N PHE A 32 3.84 -1.18 -4.20
CA PHE A 32 4.60 -0.59 -3.11
C PHE A 32 3.74 0.37 -2.27
N ILE A 33 3.04 1.31 -2.91
CA ILE A 33 2.18 2.29 -2.21
C ILE A 33 1.04 1.57 -1.47
N ALA A 34 0.42 0.57 -2.09
CA ALA A 34 -0.67 -0.17 -1.47
C ALA A 34 -0.21 -0.97 -0.23
N ASN A 35 0.99 -1.55 -0.26
CA ASN A 35 1.60 -2.20 0.89
C ASN A 35 2.00 -1.20 2.00
N LEU A 36 2.48 0.00 1.63
CA LEU A 36 2.75 1.05 2.61
C LEU A 36 1.48 1.43 3.38
N GLU A 37 0.35 1.62 2.70
CA GLU A 37 -0.91 1.96 3.36
C GLU A 37 -1.40 0.83 4.30
N LEU A 38 -1.26 -0.43 3.89
CA LEU A 38 -1.53 -1.56 4.79
C LEU A 38 -0.65 -1.53 6.04
N GLY A 39 0.63 -1.19 5.90
CA GLY A 39 1.54 -1.01 7.03
C GLY A 39 1.09 0.07 8.01
N TYR A 40 0.47 1.14 7.50
CA TYR A 40 -0.05 2.26 8.31
C TYR A 40 -1.31 1.91 9.10
N LEU A 41 -2.04 0.89 8.66
CA LEU A 41 -3.18 0.32 9.35
C LEU A 41 -2.82 -0.89 10.23
N THR A 42 -1.55 -1.30 10.28
CA THR A 42 -1.10 -2.45 11.10
C THR A 42 -0.39 -1.93 12.36
N PRO A 43 -0.72 -2.45 13.57
CA PRO A 43 -0.23 -1.90 14.84
C PRO A 43 1.28 -1.64 15.01
N PRO A 44 2.22 -2.41 14.40
CA PRO A 44 3.65 -2.15 14.54
C PRO A 44 4.08 -0.75 14.09
N VAL A 45 3.41 -0.17 13.09
CA VAL A 45 3.63 1.22 12.64
C VAL A 45 2.38 2.06 12.92
N GLY A 46 1.22 1.61 12.43
CA GLY A 46 -0.11 1.97 12.93
C GLY A 46 -0.46 3.45 12.93
N LEU A 47 0.25 4.32 12.19
CA LEU A 47 0.11 5.77 12.27
C LEU A 47 -1.33 6.25 12.05
N ASN A 48 -2.06 5.62 11.12
CA ASN A 48 -3.47 5.93 10.87
C ASN A 48 -4.35 5.52 12.07
N LEU A 49 -4.05 4.38 12.70
CA LEU A 49 -4.74 3.93 13.91
C LEU A 49 -4.43 4.82 15.12
N PHE A 50 -3.18 5.25 15.29
CA PHE A 50 -2.77 6.16 16.36
C PHE A 50 -3.45 7.52 16.22
N LEU A 51 -3.48 8.07 15.00
CA LEU A 51 -4.15 9.34 14.74
C LEU A 51 -5.67 9.24 15.00
N ALA A 52 -6.30 8.14 14.58
CA ALA A 52 -7.70 7.89 14.86
C ALA A 52 -7.97 7.70 16.36
N SER A 53 -7.17 6.90 17.06
CA SER A 53 -7.25 6.70 18.51
C SER A 53 -7.14 8.02 19.27
N TYR A 54 -6.19 8.88 18.88
CA TYR A 54 -6.05 10.24 19.41
C TYR A 54 -7.27 11.12 19.11
N ARG A 55 -7.75 11.13 17.86
CA ARG A 55 -8.87 11.98 17.43
C ARG A 55 -10.20 11.62 18.07
N PHE A 56 -10.44 10.33 18.32
CA PHE A 56 -11.67 9.80 18.90
C PHE A 56 -11.55 9.53 20.41
N ASN A 57 -10.37 9.74 21.00
CA ASN A 57 -10.06 9.47 22.41
C ASN A 57 -10.48 8.05 22.85
N ARG A 58 -10.17 7.06 22.00
CA ARG A 58 -10.48 5.64 22.22
C ARG A 58 -9.19 4.83 22.28
N PRO A 59 -9.14 3.72 23.05
CA PRO A 59 -7.99 2.82 23.05
C PRO A 59 -7.63 2.34 21.64
N LEU A 60 -6.33 2.26 21.34
CA LEU A 60 -5.82 1.81 20.03
C LEU A 60 -6.41 0.45 19.61
N LEU A 61 -6.52 -0.49 20.57
CA LEU A 61 -7.07 -1.82 20.33
C LEU A 61 -8.55 -1.79 19.89
N ASP A 62 -9.34 -0.85 20.40
CA ASP A 62 -10.75 -0.73 20.02
C ASP A 62 -10.87 -0.21 18.59
N VAL A 63 -10.05 0.80 18.23
CA VAL A 63 -9.98 1.34 16.87
C VAL A 63 -9.46 0.29 15.89
N TYR A 64 -8.43 -0.48 16.28
CA TYR A 64 -7.89 -1.58 15.48
C TYR A 64 -8.94 -2.66 15.21
N ARG A 65 -9.67 -3.12 16.25
CA ARG A 65 -10.74 -4.10 16.07
C ARG A 65 -11.84 -3.61 15.15
N ALA A 66 -12.20 -2.33 15.24
CA ALA A 66 -13.21 -1.72 14.36
C ALA A 66 -12.73 -1.59 12.89
N SER A 67 -11.44 -1.42 12.67
CA SER A 67 -10.84 -1.28 11.33
C SER A 67 -10.40 -2.60 10.71
N LEU A 68 -10.35 -3.69 11.48
CA LEU A 68 -9.96 -5.02 11.03
C LEU A 68 -10.72 -5.52 9.79
N PRO A 69 -12.05 -5.34 9.64
CA PRO A 69 -12.76 -5.73 8.43
C PRO A 69 -12.22 -5.02 7.18
N PHE A 70 -11.94 -3.72 7.28
CA PHE A 70 -11.38 -2.95 6.19
C PHE A 70 -9.93 -3.34 5.90
N LEU A 71 -9.14 -3.66 6.93
CA LEU A 71 -7.78 -4.17 6.75
C LEU A 71 -7.79 -5.48 5.94
N ILE A 72 -8.73 -6.39 6.20
CA ILE A 72 -8.87 -7.63 5.43
C ILE A 72 -9.22 -7.33 3.96
N ILE A 73 -10.18 -6.42 3.72
CA ILE A 73 -10.57 -6.03 2.36
C ILE A 73 -9.38 -5.43 1.60
N LEU A 74 -8.65 -4.51 2.23
CA LEU A 74 -7.44 -3.92 1.66
C LEU A 74 -6.35 -4.98 1.43
N GLY A 75 -6.18 -5.93 2.36
CA GLY A 75 -5.25 -7.04 2.23
C GLY A 75 -5.55 -7.91 1.01
N ILE A 76 -6.82 -8.28 0.82
CA ILE A 76 -7.27 -9.01 -0.38
C ILE A 76 -7.03 -8.16 -1.63
N GLY A 77 -7.35 -6.87 -1.58
CA GLY A 77 -7.09 -5.93 -2.67
C GLY A 77 -5.61 -5.90 -3.08
N VAL A 78 -4.70 -5.84 -2.11
CA VAL A 78 -3.25 -5.88 -2.35
C VAL A 78 -2.81 -7.19 -2.98
N LEU A 79 -3.33 -8.33 -2.52
CA LEU A 79 -3.03 -9.62 -3.15
C LEU A 79 -3.54 -9.66 -4.61
N LEU A 80 -4.75 -9.16 -4.85
CA LEU A 80 -5.33 -9.12 -6.20
C LEU A 80 -4.49 -8.26 -7.15
N ILE A 81 -4.13 -7.03 -6.76
CA ILE A 81 -3.27 -6.17 -7.60
C ILE A 81 -1.86 -6.75 -7.75
N THR A 82 -1.36 -7.54 -6.79
CA THR A 82 -0.02 -8.13 -6.87
C THR A 82 0.03 -9.30 -7.87
N TYR A 83 -1.02 -10.13 -7.91
CA TYR A 83 -1.05 -11.33 -8.76
C TYR A 83 -1.78 -11.13 -10.08
N VAL A 84 -2.57 -10.07 -10.23
CA VAL A 84 -3.34 -9.76 -11.45
C VAL A 84 -2.92 -8.39 -11.98
N PRO A 85 -1.82 -8.31 -12.77
CA PRO A 85 -1.31 -7.05 -13.31
C PRO A 85 -2.31 -6.27 -14.17
N TRP A 86 -3.28 -6.97 -14.78
CA TRP A 86 -4.35 -6.32 -15.54
C TRP A 86 -5.20 -5.36 -14.69
N LEU A 87 -5.35 -5.60 -13.38
CA LEU A 87 -6.08 -4.67 -12.50
C LEU A 87 -5.38 -3.32 -12.36
N THR A 88 -4.07 -3.28 -12.54
CA THR A 88 -3.27 -2.05 -12.45
C THR A 88 -2.93 -1.46 -13.81
N LEU A 89 -2.57 -2.32 -14.78
CA LEU A 89 -2.07 -1.90 -16.09
C LEU A 89 -3.20 -1.85 -17.14
N GLY A 90 -4.28 -2.61 -16.95
CA GLY A 90 -5.35 -2.69 -17.94
C GLY A 90 -6.01 -1.34 -18.24
N LEU A 91 -6.17 -0.48 -17.23
CA LEU A 91 -6.64 0.89 -17.46
C LEU A 91 -5.64 1.72 -18.27
N LEU A 92 -4.34 1.54 -18.02
CA LEU A 92 -3.27 2.27 -18.68
C LEU A 92 -3.16 1.86 -20.16
N GLU A 93 -3.26 0.55 -20.43
CA GLU A 93 -3.33 -0.05 -21.78
C GLU A 93 -4.55 0.47 -22.55
N MET A 94 -5.73 0.50 -21.93
CA MET A 94 -6.96 1.01 -22.56
C MET A 94 -6.91 2.49 -22.92
N ILE A 95 -6.16 3.29 -22.16
CA ILE A 95 -5.94 4.72 -22.41
C ILE A 95 -4.85 4.94 -23.49
N GLY A 96 -4.19 3.88 -23.96
CA GLY A 96 -3.13 3.95 -24.96
C GLY A 96 -1.82 4.55 -24.42
N ARG A 97 -1.58 4.42 -23.11
CA ARG A 97 -0.33 4.85 -22.46
C ARG A 97 0.59 3.66 -22.22
N GLN A 98 0.99 2.97 -23.28
CA GLN A 98 2.17 2.10 -23.32
C GLN A 98 2.82 2.19 -24.70
#